data_AF-A0AA39PTM5-F1
#
_entry.id   AF-A0AA39PTM5-F1
#
_cell.length_a   1.000
_cell.length_b   1.000
_cell.length_c   1.000
_cell.angle_alpha   90.00
_cell.angle_beta   90.00
_cell.angle_gamma   90.00
#
_symmetry.space_group_name_H-M   'P 1'
#
loop_
_entity.id
_entity.type
_entity.pdbx_description
1 polymer ?
#
loop_
_entity_poly.entity_id
_entity_poly.type
_entity_poly.pdbx_seq_one_letter_code
_entity_poly.pdbx_strand_id
1 'polypeptide(L)'
;MARGLPSTNMIKQQLSFSLSFIKLHLYVVLSLLCFTVVIILAGTTLPTTILTASFFDAYDCIRITVSSSVATVFTIALLLSGKFRPIATVARQAMSEGFLNICLSPVFKLLIPRLLSLIPVLTVAISIDRNGIDTLVVASQVVSSIVLPFIVVPLSG
;
A
#
# COMPACT_ATOMS: atom_id res chain seq x y z
N MET A 1 -48.05 -7.92 25.90
CA MET A 1 -46.70 -7.31 25.91
C MET A 1 -45.73 -8.30 25.24
N ALA A 2 -45.83 -8.44 23.91
CA ALA A 2 -45.05 -9.42 23.15
C ALA A 2 -43.68 -8.81 22.82
N ARG A 3 -42.61 -9.32 23.44
CA ARG A 3 -41.23 -9.02 23.06
C ARG A 3 -41.00 -9.60 21.66
N GLY A 4 -40.94 -8.73 20.65
CA GLY A 4 -40.64 -9.14 19.27
C GLY A 4 -39.29 -9.85 19.23
N LEU A 5 -39.30 -11.12 18.82
CA LEU A 5 -38.09 -11.91 18.63
C LEU A 5 -37.25 -11.27 17.51
N PRO A 6 -35.94 -11.02 17.73
CA PRO A 6 -35.08 -10.44 16.71
C PRO A 6 -35.03 -11.34 15.47
N SER A 7 -35.31 -10.75 14.32
CA SER A 7 -35.30 -11.44 13.02
C SER A 7 -33.93 -12.08 12.77
N THR A 8 -33.92 -13.35 12.36
CA THR A 8 -32.70 -14.15 12.13
C THR A 8 -31.73 -13.51 11.13
N ASN A 9 -32.22 -12.63 10.26
CA ASN A 9 -31.43 -11.83 9.32
C ASN A 9 -30.59 -10.74 10.02
N MET A 10 -31.10 -10.12 11.09
CA MET A 10 -30.37 -9.10 11.87
C MET A 10 -29.20 -9.71 12.63
N ILE A 11 -29.37 -10.93 13.15
CA ILE A 11 -28.32 -11.67 13.86
C ILE A 11 -27.19 -12.06 12.89
N LYS A 12 -27.52 -12.55 11.69
CA LYS A 12 -26.52 -12.89 10.66
C LYS A 12 -25.76 -11.65 10.17
N GLN A 13 -26.45 -10.53 10.01
CA GLN A 13 -25.83 -9.27 9.58
C GLN A 13 -24.88 -8.71 10.64
N GLN A 14 -25.27 -8.77 11.92
CA GLN A 14 -24.42 -8.35 13.03
C GLN A 14 -23.19 -9.27 13.20
N LEU A 15 -23.36 -10.58 13.01
CA LEU A 15 -22.26 -11.54 13.02
C LEU A 15 -21.29 -11.32 11.84
N SER A 16 -21.82 -11.05 10.63
CA SER A 16 -21.02 -10.76 9.44
C SER A 16 -20.19 -9.49 9.62
N PHE A 17 -20.78 -8.44 10.21
CA PHE A 17 -20.07 -7.21 10.54
C PHE A 17 -18.96 -7.45 11.57
N SER A 18 -19.26 -8.19 12.65
CA SER A 18 -18.28 -8.52 13.69
C SER A 18 -17.11 -9.36 13.14
N LEU A 19 -17.39 -10.33 12.27
CA LEU A 19 -16.35 -11.11 11.57
C LEU A 19 -15.49 -10.26 10.63
N SER A 20 -16.08 -9.28 9.93
CA SER A 20 -15.33 -8.33 9.10
C SER A 20 -14.38 -7.48 9.93
N PHE A 21 -14.85 -7.01 11.10
CA PHE A 21 -14.04 -6.23 12.02
C PHE A 21 -12.84 -7.01 12.56
N ILE A 22 -13.04 -8.28 12.93
CA ILE A 22 -11.98 -9.18 13.40
C ILE A 22 -10.94 -9.43 12.30
N LYS A 23 -11.38 -9.69 11.05
CA LYS A 23 -10.47 -9.87 9.90
C LYS A 23 -9.62 -8.63 9.63
N LEU A 24 -10.23 -7.44 9.73
CA LEU A 24 -9.52 -6.17 9.57
C LEU A 24 -8.46 -5.98 10.67
N HIS A 25 -8.82 -6.22 11.93
CA HIS A 25 -7.90 -6.11 13.05
C HIS A 25 -6.72 -7.08 12.92
N LEU A 26 -6.99 -8.33 12.54
CA LEU A 26 -5.96 -9.33 12.30
C LEU A 26 -4.97 -8.88 11.21
N TYR A 27 -5.47 -8.28 10.13
CA TYR A 27 -4.64 -7.78 9.04
C TYR A 27 -3.74 -6.62 9.50
N VAL A 28 -4.28 -5.68 10.28
CA VAL A 28 -3.51 -4.55 10.82
C VAL A 28 -2.41 -5.04 11.77
N VAL A 29 -2.74 -5.95 12.70
CA VAL A 29 -1.74 -6.51 13.64
C VAL A 29 -0.63 -7.24 12.91
N LEU A 30 -0.98 -8.08 11.92
CA LEU A 30 0.01 -8.78 11.10
C LEU A 30 0.89 -7.81 10.30
N SER A 31 0.31 -6.73 9.77
CA SER A 31 1.05 -5.68 9.07
C SER A 31 2.06 -4.96 9.97
N LEU A 32 1.66 -4.61 11.20
CA LEU A 32 2.54 -3.95 12.17
C LEU A 32 3.70 -4.88 12.59
N LEU A 33 3.42 -6.17 12.78
CA LEU A 33 4.46 -7.16 13.07
C LEU A 33 5.48 -7.24 11.93
N CYS A 34 5.01 -7.33 10.69
CA CYS A 34 5.88 -7.38 9.51
C CYS A 34 6.76 -6.12 9.41
N PHE A 35 6.18 -4.94 9.64
CA PHE A 35 6.92 -3.67 9.62
C PHE A 35 8.05 -3.64 10.66
N THR A 36 7.76 -4.07 11.89
CA THR A 36 8.77 -4.19 12.95
C THR A 36 9.91 -5.14 12.57
N VAL A 37 9.59 -6.30 11.96
CA VAL A 37 10.62 -7.25 11.50
C VAL A 37 11.55 -6.61 10.47
N VAL A 38 11.00 -5.85 9.51
CA VAL A 38 11.80 -5.15 8.49
C VAL A 38 12.72 -4.10 9.12
N ILE A 39 12.22 -3.32 10.09
CA ILE A 39 13.05 -2.30 10.79
C ILE A 39 14.21 -2.97 11.54
N ILE A 40 13.93 -4.03 12.30
CA ILE A 40 14.96 -4.74 13.07
C ILE A 40 16.01 -5.36 12.13
N LEU A 41 15.57 -5.93 11.00
CA LEU A 41 16.49 -6.48 10.01
C LEU A 41 17.37 -5.37 9.42
N ALA A 42 16.78 -4.25 9.00
CA ALA A 42 17.53 -3.12 8.46
C ALA A 42 18.54 -2.55 9.47
N GLY A 43 18.19 -2.49 10.76
CA GLY A 43 19.08 -2.02 11.81
C GLY A 43 20.23 -2.97 12.17
N THR A 44 20.11 -4.26 11.84
CA THR A 44 21.11 -5.28 12.19
C THR A 44 22.03 -5.65 11.02
N THR A 45 21.53 -5.59 9.78
CA THR A 45 22.30 -5.98 8.59
C THR A 45 23.08 -4.83 7.97
N LEU A 46 22.67 -3.59 8.21
CA LEU A 46 23.29 -2.42 7.60
C LEU A 46 24.35 -1.80 8.51
N PRO A 47 25.60 -1.59 8.03
CA PRO A 47 26.60 -0.88 8.81
C PRO A 47 26.18 0.59 9.03
N THR A 48 26.49 1.13 10.21
CA THR A 48 26.11 2.48 10.67
C THR A 48 26.63 3.63 9.79
N THR A 49 27.46 3.33 8.80
CA THR A 49 28.04 4.27 7.84
C THR A 49 27.15 4.53 6.61
N ILE A 50 26.14 3.70 6.36
CA ILE A 50 25.22 3.87 5.23
C ILE A 50 23.98 4.64 5.71
N LEU A 51 23.97 5.95 5.46
CA LEU A 51 22.88 6.86 5.85
C LEU A 51 21.56 6.62 5.10
N THR A 52 21.60 5.93 3.97
CA THR A 52 20.42 5.66 3.12
C THR A 52 20.52 4.26 2.53
N ALA A 53 19.65 3.35 2.97
CA ALA A 53 19.60 1.99 2.46
C ALA A 53 18.67 1.92 1.24
N SER A 54 19.22 1.70 0.06
CA SER A 54 18.41 1.50 -1.15
C SER A 54 17.90 0.06 -1.24
N PHE A 55 16.83 -0.14 -2.01
CA PHE A 55 16.33 -1.51 -2.33
C PHE A 55 17.42 -2.39 -2.94
N PHE A 56 18.26 -1.80 -3.78
CA PHE A 56 19.36 -2.51 -4.44
C PHE A 56 20.43 -2.96 -3.45
N ASP A 57 20.75 -2.12 -2.45
CA ASP A 57 21.70 -2.46 -1.40
C ASP A 57 21.18 -3.60 -0.54
N ALA A 58 19.87 -3.63 -0.26
CA ALA A 58 19.24 -4.74 0.43
C ALA A 58 19.35 -6.05 -0.37
N TYR A 59 19.15 -6.01 -1.70
CA TYR A 59 19.32 -7.18 -2.56
C TYR A 59 20.78 -7.67 -2.57
N ASP A 60 21.74 -6.75 -2.75
CA ASP A 60 23.17 -7.07 -2.80
C ASP A 60 23.65 -7.61 -1.43
N CYS A 61 23.16 -7.05 -0.32
CA CYS A 61 23.44 -7.52 1.03
C CYS A 61 22.92 -8.95 1.28
N ILE A 62 21.67 -9.25 0.88
CA ILE A 62 21.09 -10.60 1.00
C ILE A 62 21.86 -11.60 0.13
N ARG A 63 22.26 -11.19 -1.08
CA ARG A 63 23.02 -12.03 -2.01
C ARG A 63 24.39 -12.42 -1.44
N ILE A 64 25.08 -11.49 -0.77
CA ILE A 64 26.41 -11.71 -0.18
C ILE A 64 26.33 -12.50 1.13
N THR A 65 25.35 -12.21 1.99
CA THR A 65 25.27 -12.77 3.34
C THR A 65 24.66 -14.17 3.39
N VAL A 66 23.65 -14.43 2.56
CA VAL A 66 22.85 -15.68 2.64
C VAL A 66 23.10 -16.56 1.42
N SER A 67 22.67 -16.12 0.23
CA SER A 67 22.93 -16.77 -1.06
C SER A 67 22.20 -16.06 -2.21
N SER A 68 22.63 -16.31 -3.44
CA SER A 68 21.95 -15.81 -4.64
C SER A 68 20.51 -16.35 -4.82
N SER A 69 20.19 -17.52 -4.26
CA SER A 69 18.85 -18.12 -4.35
C SER A 69 17.84 -17.39 -3.45
N VAL A 70 18.27 -16.93 -2.28
CA VAL A 70 17.40 -16.16 -1.37
C VAL A 70 17.14 -14.75 -1.90
N ALA A 71 18.12 -14.15 -2.59
CA ALA A 71 17.97 -12.84 -3.21
C ALA A 71 16.93 -12.83 -4.35
N THR A 72 16.84 -13.90 -5.15
CA THR A 72 15.81 -14.02 -6.19
C THR A 72 14.42 -14.23 -5.59
N VAL A 73 14.29 -15.03 -4.53
CA VAL A 73 13.02 -15.18 -3.79
C VAL A 73 12.56 -13.85 -3.21
N PHE A 74 13.47 -13.05 -2.64
CA PHE A 74 13.18 -11.69 -2.16
C PHE A 74 12.64 -10.80 -3.28
N THR A 75 13.30 -10.79 -4.44
CA THR A 75 12.87 -10.00 -5.60
C THR A 75 11.49 -10.42 -6.10
N ILE A 76 11.21 -11.72 -6.16
CA ILE A 76 9.90 -12.26 -6.55
C ILE A 76 8.83 -11.89 -5.52
N ALA A 77 9.15 -11.97 -4.22
CA ALA A 77 8.25 -11.58 -3.14
C ALA A 77 7.89 -10.08 -3.21
N LEU A 78 8.85 -9.22 -3.53
CA LEU A 78 8.61 -7.78 -3.72
C LEU A 78 7.72 -7.49 -4.93
N LEU A 79 7.94 -8.22 -6.03
CA LEU A 79 7.08 -8.15 -7.21
C LEU A 79 5.63 -8.58 -6.90
N LEU A 80 5.47 -9.57 -6.02
CA LEU A 80 4.16 -10.05 -5.56
C LEU A 80 3.50 -9.06 -4.58
N SER A 81 4.26 -8.39 -3.72
CA SER A 81 3.75 -7.42 -2.74
C SER A 81 3.01 -6.23 -3.40
N GLY A 82 3.49 -5.78 -4.56
CA GLY A 82 2.87 -4.66 -5.31
C GLY A 82 1.47 -4.95 -5.91
N LYS A 83 0.87 -6.11 -5.67
CA LYS A 83 -0.39 -6.56 -6.29
C LYS A 83 -1.66 -6.23 -5.51
N PHE A 84 -1.60 -5.49 -4.39
CA PHE A 84 -2.79 -5.21 -3.58
C PHE A 84 -3.78 -4.24 -4.28
N ARG A 85 -4.92 -4.77 -4.74
CA ARG A 85 -5.98 -4.02 -5.45
C ARG A 85 -7.42 -4.09 -4.89
N PRO A 86 -7.79 -4.94 -3.90
CA PRO A 86 -9.21 -5.11 -3.55
C PRO A 86 -9.79 -3.87 -2.83
N ILE A 87 -9.11 -3.33 -1.81
CA ILE A 87 -9.58 -2.15 -1.04
C ILE A 87 -9.56 -0.87 -1.88
N ALA A 88 -8.56 -0.71 -2.74
CA ALA A 88 -8.41 0.49 -3.57
C ALA A 88 -9.55 0.66 -4.58
N THR A 89 -10.20 -0.44 -4.99
CA THR A 89 -11.31 -0.40 -5.94
C THR A 89 -12.60 0.06 -5.25
N VAL A 90 -12.86 -0.42 -4.03
CA VAL A 90 -14.01 -0.03 -3.21
C VAL A 90 -13.91 1.45 -2.81
N ALA A 91 -12.74 1.91 -2.38
CA ALA A 91 -12.52 3.32 -2.05
C ALA A 91 -12.63 4.24 -3.29
N ARG A 92 -12.10 3.80 -4.45
CA ARG A 92 -12.24 4.54 -5.71
C ARG A 92 -13.68 4.62 -6.20
N GLN A 93 -14.48 3.57 -6.00
CA GLN A 93 -15.91 3.57 -6.30
C GLN A 93 -16.65 4.55 -5.37
N ALA A 94 -16.38 4.51 -4.06
CA ALA A 94 -16.99 5.41 -3.09
C ALA A 94 -16.71 6.90 -3.39
N MET A 95 -15.49 7.27 -3.80
CA MET A 95 -15.18 8.65 -4.19
C MET A 95 -15.75 9.04 -5.56
N SER A 96 -15.81 8.10 -6.51
CA SER A 96 -16.34 8.37 -7.85
C SER A 96 -17.85 8.59 -7.87
N GLU A 97 -18.60 7.96 -6.96
CA GLU A 97 -20.05 8.18 -6.83
C GLU A 97 -20.36 9.50 -6.11
N GLY A 98 -19.48 9.97 -5.20
CA GLY A 98 -19.69 11.16 -4.39
C GLY A 98 -19.35 12.51 -5.04
N PHE A 99 -18.36 12.59 -5.95
CA PHE A 99 -17.81 13.89 -6.39
C PHE A 99 -18.00 14.23 -7.89
N LEU A 100 -18.13 13.23 -8.76
CA LEU A 100 -18.09 13.42 -10.21
C LEU A 100 -19.05 12.43 -10.86
N ASN A 101 -20.27 12.87 -11.20
CA ASN A 101 -21.26 12.11 -11.97
C ASN A 101 -20.80 11.94 -13.44
N ILE A 102 -19.59 11.43 -13.64
CA ILE A 102 -18.96 11.24 -14.94
C ILE A 102 -19.04 9.76 -15.29
N CYS A 103 -19.73 9.46 -16.38
CA CYS A 103 -19.89 8.14 -16.98
C CYS A 103 -18.60 7.65 -17.68
N LEU A 104 -17.48 7.55 -16.95
CA LEU A 104 -16.30 6.84 -17.45
C LEU A 104 -16.41 5.34 -17.17
N SER A 105 -16.06 4.52 -18.16
CA SER A 105 -15.99 3.06 -18.00
C SER A 105 -14.99 2.66 -16.89
N PRO A 106 -15.31 1.61 -16.09
CA PRO A 106 -14.53 1.21 -14.90
C PRO A 106 -13.07 0.87 -15.21
N VAL A 107 -12.77 0.46 -16.44
CA VAL A 107 -11.40 0.13 -16.89
C VAL A 107 -10.54 1.39 -17.02
N PHE A 108 -11.09 2.48 -17.56
CA PHE A 108 -10.36 3.74 -17.73
C PHE A 108 -10.06 4.42 -16.40
N LYS A 109 -10.98 4.34 -15.42
CA LYS A 109 -10.78 4.84 -14.05
C LYS A 109 -9.59 4.17 -13.34
N LEU A 110 -9.19 2.97 -13.79
CA LEU A 110 -8.07 2.21 -13.24
C LEU A 110 -6.77 2.37 -14.04
N LEU A 111 -6.84 2.66 -15.35
CA LEU A 111 -5.68 2.78 -16.23
C LEU A 111 -5.07 4.19 -16.23
N ILE A 112 -5.90 5.24 -16.31
CA ILE A 112 -5.44 6.64 -16.38
C ILE A 112 -4.46 6.99 -15.25
N PRO A 113 -4.78 6.76 -13.95
CA PRO A 113 -3.85 7.07 -12.87
C PRO A 113 -2.60 6.18 -12.85
N ARG A 114 -2.65 4.96 -13.42
CA ARG A 114 -1.44 4.15 -13.58
C ARG A 114 -0.54 4.67 -14.69
N LEU A 115 -1.11 5.10 -15.80
CA LEU A 115 -0.39 5.72 -16.90
C LEU A 115 0.26 7.03 -16.45
N LEU A 116 -0.50 7.90 -15.78
CA LEU A 116 0.01 9.15 -15.22
C LEU A 116 1.11 8.90 -14.17
N SER A 117 0.94 7.90 -13.30
CA SER A 117 1.95 7.53 -12.31
C SER A 117 3.20 6.90 -12.92
N LEU A 118 3.14 6.36 -14.14
CA LEU A 118 4.29 5.79 -14.83
C LEU A 118 5.22 6.89 -15.38
N ILE A 119 4.67 8.05 -15.74
CA ILE A 119 5.42 9.18 -16.31
C ILE A 119 6.55 9.66 -15.38
N PRO A 120 6.32 9.98 -14.09
CA PRO A 120 7.40 10.43 -13.21
C PRO A 120 8.44 9.33 -12.96
N VAL A 121 8.00 8.07 -12.87
CA VAL A 121 8.90 6.91 -12.70
C VAL A 121 9.83 6.76 -13.91
N LEU A 122 9.27 6.83 -15.12
CA LEU A 122 10.03 6.68 -16.36
C LEU A 122 10.97 7.88 -16.58
N THR A 123 10.52 9.09 -16.26
CA THR A 123 11.32 10.31 -16.37
C THR A 123 12.56 10.24 -15.48
N VAL A 124 12.40 9.79 -14.23
CA VAL A 124 13.51 9.62 -13.30
C VAL A 124 14.42 8.47 -13.75
N ALA A 125 13.87 7.33 -14.17
CA ALA A 125 14.64 6.17 -14.61
C ALA A 125 15.54 6.45 -15.84
N ILE A 126 15.12 7.37 -16.72
CA ILE A 126 15.93 7.77 -17.89
C ILE A 126 16.98 8.82 -17.51
N SER A 127 16.68 9.69 -16.53
CA SER A 127 17.51 10.85 -16.23
C SER A 127 18.56 10.60 -15.13
N ILE A 128 18.25 9.74 -14.16
CA ILE A 128 19.03 9.55 -12.93
C ILE A 128 19.09 8.05 -12.63
N ASP A 129 20.31 7.51 -12.45
CA ASP A 129 20.56 6.10 -12.13
C ASP A 129 20.04 5.72 -10.71
N ARG A 130 20.53 4.63 -10.09
CA ARG A 130 20.03 4.02 -8.83
C ARG A 130 19.54 5.02 -7.76
N ASN A 131 20.26 6.11 -7.52
CA ASN A 131 19.92 7.12 -6.50
C ASN A 131 18.63 7.93 -6.78
N GLY A 132 18.20 8.01 -8.04
CA GLY A 132 16.99 8.72 -8.44
C GLY A 132 15.72 8.03 -7.96
N ILE A 133 15.74 6.70 -7.89
CA ILE A 133 14.59 5.88 -7.51
C ILE A 133 14.26 6.07 -6.03
N ASP A 134 15.27 6.08 -5.15
CA ASP A 134 15.04 6.30 -3.72
C ASP A 134 14.52 7.71 -3.44
N THR A 135 15.08 8.71 -4.15
CA THR A 135 14.61 10.10 -4.08
C THR A 135 13.16 10.22 -4.55
N LEU A 136 12.78 9.48 -5.60
CA LEU A 136 11.40 9.45 -6.10
C LEU A 136 10.43 8.83 -5.07
N VAL A 137 10.84 7.77 -4.36
CA VAL A 137 10.02 7.15 -3.33
C VAL A 137 9.78 8.12 -2.17
N VAL A 138 10.82 8.80 -1.69
CA VAL A 138 10.69 9.80 -0.62
C VAL A 138 9.85 10.99 -1.09
N ALA A 139 10.06 11.48 -2.32
CA ALA A 139 9.27 12.57 -2.89
C ALA A 139 7.77 12.19 -2.97
N SER A 140 7.45 10.96 -3.39
CA SER A 140 6.08 10.45 -3.44
C SER A 140 5.43 10.42 -2.06
N GLN A 141 6.18 10.02 -1.03
CA GLN A 141 5.71 10.03 0.36
C GLN A 141 5.38 11.45 0.83
N VAL A 142 6.27 12.40 0.57
CA VAL A 142 6.08 13.81 0.95
C VAL A 142 4.86 14.41 0.24
N VAL A 143 4.74 14.18 -1.07
CA VAL A 143 3.59 14.66 -1.86
C VAL A 143 2.29 14.06 -1.32
N SER A 144 2.26 12.76 -1.00
CA SER A 144 1.07 12.13 -0.44
C SER A 144 0.67 12.73 0.91
N SER A 145 1.64 13.07 1.77
CA SER A 145 1.38 13.75 3.04
C SER A 145 0.84 15.16 2.87
N ILE A 146 1.24 15.88 1.82
CA ILE A 146 0.74 17.23 1.50
C ILE A 146 -0.68 17.18 0.91
N VAL A 147 -0.99 16.16 0.10
CA VAL A 147 -2.29 16.01 -0.55
C VAL A 147 -3.37 15.53 0.43
N LEU A 148 -3.00 14.73 1.43
CA LEU A 148 -3.94 14.19 2.43
C LEU A 148 -4.81 15.25 3.14
N PRO A 149 -4.26 16.35 3.70
CA PRO A 149 -5.08 17.38 4.35
C PRO A 149 -6.06 18.06 3.38
N PHE A 150 -5.68 18.25 2.11
CA PHE A 150 -6.56 18.86 1.11
C PHE A 150 -7.79 17.99 0.80
N ILE A 151 -7.65 16.66 0.88
CA ILE A 151 -8.75 15.70 0.71
C ILE A 151 -9.64 15.65 1.95
N VAL A 152 -9.07 15.83 3.15
CA VAL A 152 -9.82 15.73 4.42
C VAL A 152 -10.64 16.99 4.71
N VAL A 153 -10.17 18.18 4.32
CA VAL A 153 -10.88 19.46 4.50
C VAL A 153 -12.35 19.45 4.00
N PRO A 154 -12.67 18.98 2.77
CA PRO A 154 -14.06 18.90 2.30
C PRO A 154 -14.89 17.79 2.97
N LEU A 155 -14.28 16.90 3.75
CA LEU A 155 -14.99 15.83 4.47
C LEU A 155 -15.45 16.26 5.87
N SER A 156 -14.88 17.35 6.41
CA SER A 156 -15.19 17.89 7.74
C SER A 156 -16.18 19.07 7.74
N GLY A 157 -16.64 19.51 6.56
CA GLY A 157 -17.53 20.64 6.36
C GLY A 157 -18.88 20.25 5.77
#